data_AF-A0A7K5SNG2-F1
#
_entry.id   AF-A0A7K5SNG2-F1
#
_cell.length_a   1.000
_cell.length_b   1.000
_cell.length_c   1.000
_cell.angle_alpha   90.00
_cell.angle_beta   90.00
_cell.angle_gamma   90.00
#
_symmetry.space_group_name_H-M   'P 1'
#
loop_
_entity.id
_entity.type
_entity.pdbx_description
1 polymer ?
#
loop_
_entity_poly.entity_id
_entity_poly.type
_entity_poly.pdbx_seq_one_letter_code
_entity_poly.pdbx_strand_id
1 'polypeptide(L)'
;MKLLGAVLVALTLLLPGAWGSEASRTCIFQTLAEADHEFCRGDLEVIYPEVGDVSCSYIPKCLGYRKKLSQEWAKPRVRYPWAKKNKKYILVMVDPDSPNRANPKNRFWRHWLVTDILGSDLRVGKIKGKVLTDYSRPKPPRYSGYHRYQFRLYRQPPHQSISLSAEDRETLGSWDLHDFVDDFHLGHPVASTQFLTKNYKD
;
A
#
# COMPACT_ATOMS: atom_id res chain seq x y z
N MET A 1 86.97 3.01 8.13
CA MET A 1 86.61 4.45 8.23
C MET A 1 85.55 4.76 7.20
N LYS A 2 84.53 5.51 7.62
CA LYS A 2 83.52 6.28 6.85
C LYS A 2 82.36 5.50 6.22
N LEU A 3 81.26 5.54 6.99
CA LEU A 3 79.86 5.49 6.60
C LEU A 3 79.54 6.39 5.39
N LEU A 4 78.67 5.92 4.51
CA LEU A 4 77.72 6.76 3.79
C LEU A 4 76.39 5.99 3.69
N GLY A 5 75.39 6.48 4.43
CA GLY A 5 74.02 5.98 4.38
C GLY A 5 73.29 6.51 3.15
N ALA A 6 72.40 5.71 2.60
CA ALA A 6 71.41 6.14 1.62
C ALA A 6 70.02 5.98 2.25
N VAL A 7 69.34 7.12 2.43
CA VAL A 7 67.98 7.23 2.92
C VAL A 7 67.03 6.78 1.80
N LEU A 8 66.31 5.68 2.01
CA LEU A 8 65.21 5.26 1.15
C LEU A 8 63.93 6.00 1.58
N VAL A 9 63.50 6.95 0.74
CA VAL A 9 62.24 7.66 0.88
C VAL A 9 61.10 6.72 0.48
N ALA A 10 60.27 6.33 1.45
CA ALA A 10 59.05 5.59 1.17
C ALA A 10 57.99 6.55 0.57
N LEU A 11 57.73 6.44 -0.74
CA LEU A 11 56.54 7.05 -1.34
C LEU A 11 55.33 6.18 -1.00
N THR A 12 54.57 6.58 0.02
CA THR A 12 53.21 6.10 0.23
C THR A 12 52.29 6.77 -0.78
N LEU A 13 51.87 6.00 -1.79
CA LEU A 13 50.77 6.38 -2.68
C LEU A 13 49.47 6.40 -1.86
N LEU A 14 49.09 7.59 -1.38
CA LEU A 14 47.75 7.86 -0.89
C LEU A 14 46.79 7.85 -2.08
N LEU A 15 46.13 6.71 -2.32
CA LEU A 15 44.99 6.64 -3.23
C LEU A 15 43.84 7.47 -2.64
N PRO A 16 43.34 8.50 -3.35
CA PRO A 16 42.20 9.27 -2.87
C PRO A 16 40.93 8.43 -2.94
N GLY A 17 40.23 8.34 -1.81
CA GLY A 17 38.76 8.27 -1.80
C GLY A 17 38.14 6.95 -2.22
N ALA A 18 38.25 5.92 -1.39
CA ALA A 18 37.22 4.87 -1.32
C ALA A 18 36.01 5.36 -0.49
N TRP A 19 35.41 6.49 -0.83
CA TRP A 19 34.13 6.96 -0.27
C TRP A 19 33.06 6.99 -1.36
N GLY A 20 32.89 5.86 -2.03
CA GLY A 20 31.60 5.54 -2.62
C GLY A 20 30.71 5.08 -1.46
N SER A 21 29.75 5.90 -1.03
CA SER A 21 28.70 5.43 -0.14
C SER A 21 28.03 4.25 -0.82
N GLU A 22 28.19 3.03 -0.30
CA GLU A 22 27.27 1.95 -0.60
C GLU A 22 25.89 2.51 -0.29
N ALA A 23 25.10 2.79 -1.32
CA ALA A 23 23.68 3.07 -1.13
C ALA A 23 23.14 1.85 -0.40
N SER A 24 22.80 2.03 0.88
CA SER A 24 22.38 0.96 1.78
C SER A 24 21.45 0.02 1.04
N ARG A 25 21.84 -1.27 0.92
CA ARG A 25 20.99 -2.33 0.39
C ARG A 25 19.71 -2.51 1.21
N THR A 26 19.62 -1.85 2.37
CA THR A 26 18.51 -1.91 3.29
C THR A 26 17.53 -0.76 3.04
N CYS A 27 16.30 -1.11 2.67
CA CYS A 27 15.18 -0.17 2.65
C CYS A 27 14.69 0.12 4.08
N ILE A 28 14.61 1.39 4.46
CA ILE A 28 14.02 1.80 5.73
C ILE A 28 12.51 1.95 5.55
N PHE A 29 11.75 1.17 6.30
CA PHE A 29 10.30 1.32 6.40
C PHE A 29 9.99 2.39 7.44
N GLN A 30 9.24 3.40 7.02
CA GLN A 30 8.75 4.43 7.92
C GLN A 30 7.31 4.10 8.30
N THR A 31 7.06 4.11 9.60
CA THR A 31 5.70 4.07 10.15
C THR A 31 4.95 5.34 9.78
N LEU A 32 3.63 5.25 9.72
CA LEU A 32 2.79 6.42 9.46
C LEU A 32 2.83 7.41 10.63
N ALA A 33 2.62 8.69 10.32
CA ALA A 33 2.34 9.70 11.33
C ALA A 33 1.07 9.33 12.12
N GLU A 34 0.98 9.76 13.38
CA GLU A 34 -0.09 9.38 14.32
C GLU A 34 -1.50 9.49 13.72
N ALA A 35 -1.81 10.62 13.07
CA ALA A 35 -3.10 10.87 12.45
C ALA A 35 -3.46 9.88 11.32
N ASP A 36 -2.46 9.38 10.57
CA ASP A 36 -2.67 8.35 9.55
C ASP A 36 -2.59 6.94 10.17
N HIS A 37 -1.84 6.75 11.26
CA HIS A 37 -1.75 5.47 11.95
C HIS A 37 -3.09 5.06 12.59
N GLU A 38 -3.91 6.02 13.06
CA GLU A 38 -5.20 5.75 13.73
C GLU A 38 -6.20 4.95 12.88
N PHE A 39 -6.05 5.01 11.55
CA PHE A 39 -6.86 4.24 10.60
C PHE A 39 -6.54 2.73 10.62
N CYS A 40 -5.32 2.35 10.99
CA CYS A 40 -4.86 0.98 10.97
C CYS A 40 -5.36 0.24 12.22
N ARG A 41 -6.24 -0.76 12.03
CA ARG A 41 -6.87 -1.53 13.11
C ARG A 41 -7.07 -2.99 12.71
N GLY A 42 -6.85 -3.91 13.63
CA GLY A 42 -7.19 -5.33 13.45
C GLY A 42 -6.26 -6.11 12.52
N ASP A 43 -4.99 -5.73 12.41
CA ASP A 43 -3.93 -6.52 11.76
C ASP A 43 -4.27 -7.03 10.35
N LEU A 44 -4.88 -6.18 9.52
CA LEU A 44 -5.07 -6.46 8.10
C LEU A 44 -3.72 -6.27 7.39
N GLU A 45 -3.22 -7.31 6.74
CA GLU A 45 -1.93 -7.28 6.06
C GLU A 45 -2.11 -7.08 4.56
N VAL A 46 -1.26 -6.26 3.94
CA VAL A 46 -1.27 -5.98 2.51
C VAL A 46 0.13 -6.23 1.98
N ILE A 47 0.29 -7.33 1.26
CA ILE A 47 1.61 -7.86 0.89
C ILE A 47 1.80 -7.75 -0.62
N TYR A 48 2.75 -6.92 -1.04
CA TYR A 48 3.19 -6.83 -2.43
C TYR A 48 4.47 -7.66 -2.65
N PRO A 49 4.74 -8.10 -3.90
CA PRO A 49 6.00 -8.73 -4.23
C PRO A 49 7.18 -7.85 -3.86
N GLU A 50 8.29 -8.47 -3.44
CA GLU A 50 9.58 -7.84 -3.10
C GLU A 50 9.57 -6.93 -1.87
N VAL A 51 8.61 -6.00 -1.74
CA VAL A 51 8.51 -5.08 -0.60
C VAL A 51 7.92 -5.75 0.65
N GLY A 52 7.12 -6.80 0.50
CA GLY A 52 6.49 -7.48 1.64
C GLY A 52 5.24 -6.77 2.14
N ASP A 53 4.98 -6.85 3.44
CA ASP A 53 3.82 -6.23 4.08
C ASP A 53 4.00 -4.71 4.17
N VAL A 54 3.11 -3.98 3.52
CA VAL A 54 3.11 -2.51 3.50
C VAL A 54 2.05 -1.92 4.43
N SER A 55 1.35 -2.76 5.19
CA SER A 55 0.34 -2.30 6.14
C SER A 55 0.88 -1.25 7.10
N CYS A 56 0.10 -0.18 7.26
CA CYS A 56 0.40 0.96 8.12
C CYS A 56 1.80 1.57 7.92
N SER A 57 2.21 1.75 6.65
CA SER A 57 3.54 2.27 6.33
C SER A 57 3.57 3.22 5.12
N TYR A 58 4.67 3.95 4.98
CA TYR A 58 5.00 4.60 3.72
C TYR A 58 5.68 3.61 2.78
N ILE A 59 5.29 3.58 1.51
CA ILE A 59 6.01 2.84 0.47
C ILE A 59 7.41 3.46 0.32
N PRO A 60 8.49 2.71 0.58
CA PRO A 60 9.85 3.23 0.51
C PRO A 60 10.21 3.69 -0.91
N LYS A 61 11.06 4.72 -1.02
CA LYS A 61 11.57 5.19 -2.33
C LYS A 61 12.68 4.29 -2.90
N CYS A 62 13.42 3.63 -2.01
CA CYS A 62 14.51 2.73 -2.37
C CYS A 62 14.04 1.54 -3.22
N LEU A 63 14.99 0.91 -3.91
CA LEU A 63 14.80 -0.29 -4.74
C LEU A 63 13.70 -0.17 -5.82
N GLY A 64 13.30 1.07 -6.14
CA GLY A 64 12.28 1.36 -7.15
C GLY A 64 10.86 0.98 -6.75
N TYR A 65 10.57 0.70 -5.48
CA TYR A 65 9.27 0.17 -5.04
C TYR A 65 8.07 1.02 -5.46
N ARG A 66 8.16 2.35 -5.43
CA ARG A 66 7.07 3.22 -5.92
C ARG A 66 6.81 3.06 -7.42
N LYS A 67 7.87 2.86 -8.21
CA LYS A 67 7.76 2.62 -9.66
C LYS A 67 7.15 1.25 -9.91
N LYS A 68 7.67 0.21 -9.25
CA LYS A 68 7.15 -1.16 -9.36
C LYS A 68 5.68 -1.24 -8.94
N LEU A 69 5.29 -0.60 -7.84
CA LEU A 69 3.90 -0.51 -7.39
C LEU A 69 2.98 0.12 -8.44
N SER A 70 3.44 1.20 -9.08
CA SER A 70 2.62 1.95 -10.04
C SER A 70 2.63 1.39 -11.47
N GLN A 71 3.62 0.56 -11.83
CA GLN A 71 3.84 0.11 -13.22
C GLN A 71 3.85 -1.41 -13.40
N GLU A 72 4.26 -2.18 -12.39
CA GLU A 72 4.62 -3.59 -12.56
C GLU A 72 3.75 -4.50 -11.69
N TRP A 73 3.82 -4.36 -10.36
CA TRP A 73 3.17 -5.26 -9.41
C TRP A 73 1.67 -5.33 -9.61
N ALA A 74 1.13 -6.55 -9.63
CA ALA A 74 -0.30 -6.79 -9.69
C ALA A 74 -0.96 -6.54 -8.31
N LYS A 75 -2.22 -6.92 -8.17
CA LYS A 75 -2.96 -6.86 -6.90
C LYS A 75 -2.18 -7.56 -5.76
N PRO A 76 -2.17 -6.98 -4.55
CA PRO A 76 -1.46 -7.56 -3.41
C PRO A 76 -2.16 -8.82 -2.91
N ARG A 77 -1.46 -9.61 -2.11
CA ARG A 77 -2.11 -10.55 -1.18
C ARG A 77 -2.64 -9.74 -0.01
N VAL A 78 -3.88 -9.99 0.38
CA VAL A 78 -4.48 -9.34 1.55
C VAL A 78 -4.86 -10.42 2.54
N ARG A 79 -4.23 -10.40 3.72
CA ARG A 79 -4.37 -11.45 4.73
C ARG A 79 -5.01 -10.89 5.99
N TYR A 80 -6.04 -11.59 6.48
CA TYR A 80 -6.65 -11.32 7.77
C TYR A 80 -6.69 -12.62 8.59
N PRO A 81 -5.71 -12.85 9.48
CA PRO A 81 -5.57 -14.11 10.21
C PRO A 81 -6.78 -14.44 11.10
N TRP A 82 -7.47 -13.40 11.56
CA TRP A 82 -8.59 -13.46 12.50
C TRP A 82 -9.96 -13.72 11.83
N ALA A 83 -10.00 -13.88 10.51
CA ALA A 83 -11.25 -14.13 9.79
C ALA A 83 -11.93 -15.45 10.25
N LYS A 84 -13.25 -15.41 10.40
CA LYS A 84 -14.06 -16.61 10.67
C LYS A 84 -14.20 -17.38 9.36
N LYS A 85 -13.70 -18.62 9.32
CA LYS A 85 -13.57 -19.43 8.10
C LYS A 85 -14.88 -19.61 7.33
N ASN A 86 -16.01 -19.72 8.05
CA ASN A 86 -17.35 -19.95 7.50
C ASN A 86 -18.15 -18.65 7.25
N LYS A 87 -17.50 -17.48 7.30
CA LYS A 87 -18.12 -16.19 7.00
C LYS A 87 -17.55 -15.62 5.71
N LYS A 88 -18.34 -14.74 5.09
CA LYS A 88 -17.95 -13.97 3.90
C LYS A 88 -17.54 -12.57 4.30
N TYR A 89 -16.68 -11.98 3.48
CA TYR A 89 -16.11 -10.66 3.69
C TYR A 89 -16.16 -9.83 2.42
N ILE A 90 -16.15 -8.51 2.60
CA ILE A 90 -16.04 -7.51 1.54
C ILE A 90 -14.72 -6.77 1.74
N LEU A 91 -13.90 -6.73 0.69
CA LEU A 91 -12.68 -5.92 0.66
C LEU A 91 -12.92 -4.69 -0.19
N VAL A 92 -12.65 -3.53 0.40
CA VAL A 92 -12.69 -2.22 -0.25
C VAL A 92 -11.28 -1.62 -0.23
N MET A 93 -10.79 -1.18 -1.39
CA MET A 93 -9.59 -0.35 -1.52
C MET A 93 -9.99 0.99 -2.14
N VAL A 94 -9.70 2.10 -1.46
CA VAL A 94 -10.02 3.46 -1.92
C VAL A 94 -8.86 4.43 -1.70
N ASP A 95 -8.80 5.48 -2.52
CA ASP A 95 -7.96 6.65 -2.34
C ASP A 95 -8.85 7.85 -1.92
N PRO A 96 -8.77 8.32 -0.65
CA PRO A 96 -9.52 9.47 -0.17
C PRO A 96 -8.91 10.82 -0.57
N ASP A 97 -7.76 10.79 -1.25
CA ASP A 97 -6.93 11.95 -1.55
C ASP A 97 -6.95 12.28 -3.04
N SER A 98 -7.79 11.67 -3.87
CA SER A 98 -7.82 11.97 -5.30
C SER A 98 -8.48 13.33 -5.60
N PRO A 99 -7.88 14.20 -6.45
CA PRO A 99 -6.59 14.04 -7.14
C PRO A 99 -5.36 14.47 -6.32
N ASN A 100 -5.54 15.19 -5.20
CA ASN A 100 -4.52 15.42 -4.19
C ASN A 100 -5.16 15.62 -2.79
N ARG A 101 -4.41 15.33 -1.73
CA ARG A 101 -4.90 15.37 -0.33
C ARG A 101 -5.40 16.75 0.11
N ALA A 102 -4.85 17.83 -0.46
CA ALA A 102 -5.22 19.21 -0.10
C ALA A 102 -6.58 19.63 -0.71
N ASN A 103 -6.96 19.10 -1.87
CA ASN A 103 -8.22 19.38 -2.54
C ASN A 103 -8.80 18.11 -3.19
N PRO A 104 -9.33 17.17 -2.40
CA PRO A 104 -9.66 15.82 -2.84
C PRO A 104 -11.08 15.74 -3.45
N LYS A 105 -11.27 16.43 -4.58
CA LYS A 105 -12.58 16.55 -5.26
C LYS A 105 -13.18 15.23 -5.74
N ASN A 106 -12.37 14.19 -5.92
CA ASN A 106 -12.83 12.88 -6.38
C ASN A 106 -12.87 11.85 -5.24
N ARG A 107 -12.88 12.29 -3.98
CA ARG A 107 -13.00 11.41 -2.82
C ARG A 107 -14.38 10.73 -2.82
N PHE A 108 -14.48 9.42 -2.61
CA PHE A 108 -13.42 8.41 -2.60
C PHE A 108 -13.17 7.89 -4.02
N TRP A 109 -11.91 7.66 -4.39
CA TRP A 109 -11.58 6.97 -5.63
C TRP A 109 -11.46 5.47 -5.40
N ARG A 110 -12.35 4.68 -6.00
CA ARG A 110 -12.42 3.23 -5.83
C ARG A 110 -11.34 2.52 -6.64
N HIS A 111 -10.44 1.84 -5.94
CA HIS A 111 -9.31 1.12 -6.52
C HIS A 111 -9.54 -0.38 -6.63
N TRP A 112 -10.32 -0.97 -5.72
CA TRP A 112 -10.62 -2.41 -5.72
C TRP A 112 -11.85 -2.68 -4.86
N LEU A 113 -12.80 -3.47 -5.37
CA LEU A 113 -13.97 -3.91 -4.59
C LEU A 113 -14.27 -5.38 -4.89
N VAL A 114 -14.16 -6.21 -3.86
CA VAL A 114 -14.39 -7.66 -3.97
C VAL A 114 -15.30 -8.10 -2.83
N THR A 115 -16.36 -8.82 -3.19
CA THR A 115 -17.37 -9.34 -2.26
C THR A 115 -17.31 -10.85 -2.23
N ASP A 116 -18.09 -11.48 -1.37
CA ASP A 116 -18.20 -12.94 -1.24
C ASP A 116 -16.86 -13.63 -0.94
N ILE A 117 -15.91 -12.94 -0.31
CA ILE A 117 -14.61 -13.51 0.04
C ILE A 117 -14.79 -14.47 1.20
N LEU A 118 -14.50 -15.75 0.99
CA LEU A 118 -14.53 -16.74 2.07
C LEU A 118 -13.42 -16.45 3.09
N GLY A 119 -13.77 -16.45 4.38
CA GLY A 119 -12.82 -16.22 5.45
C GLY A 119 -11.66 -17.23 5.46
N SER A 120 -11.87 -18.46 4.99
CA SER A 120 -10.81 -19.46 4.82
C SER A 120 -9.73 -19.03 3.82
N ASP A 121 -10.13 -18.42 2.70
CA ASP A 121 -9.20 -17.89 1.69
C ASP A 121 -8.50 -16.63 2.20
N LEU A 122 -9.24 -15.76 2.87
CA LEU A 122 -8.71 -14.52 3.43
C LEU A 122 -7.63 -14.75 4.49
N ARG A 123 -7.76 -15.79 5.32
CA ARG A 123 -6.74 -16.16 6.33
C ARG A 123 -5.39 -16.52 5.74
N VAL A 124 -5.36 -17.00 4.49
CA VAL A 124 -4.12 -17.39 3.79
C VAL A 124 -3.68 -16.34 2.75
N GLY A 125 -4.32 -15.18 2.75
CA GLY A 125 -3.97 -14.07 1.87
C GLY A 125 -4.49 -14.20 0.44
N LYS A 126 -5.55 -15.00 0.21
CA LYS A 126 -6.17 -15.18 -1.11
C LYS A 126 -7.46 -14.39 -1.18
N ILE A 127 -7.52 -13.42 -2.09
CA ILE A 127 -8.74 -12.66 -2.38
C ILE A 127 -9.46 -13.34 -3.54
N LYS A 128 -10.39 -14.23 -3.20
CA LYS A 128 -11.27 -14.94 -4.14
C LYS A 128 -12.72 -14.61 -3.78
N GLY A 129 -13.46 -14.11 -4.75
CA GLY A 129 -14.82 -13.64 -4.54
C GLY A 129 -15.37 -13.01 -5.81
N LYS A 130 -16.53 -12.36 -5.72
CA LYS A 130 -17.14 -11.62 -6.81
C LYS A 130 -16.47 -10.25 -6.91
N VAL A 131 -15.84 -9.96 -8.04
CA VAL A 131 -15.18 -8.67 -8.28
C VAL A 131 -16.20 -7.68 -8.83
N LEU A 132 -16.44 -6.59 -8.10
CA LEU A 132 -17.34 -5.51 -8.54
C LEU A 132 -16.54 -4.33 -9.12
N THR A 133 -15.29 -4.15 -8.69
CA THR A 133 -14.34 -3.23 -9.31
C THR A 133 -12.99 -3.91 -9.33
N ASP A 134 -12.42 -4.08 -10.51
CA ASP A 134 -11.10 -4.68 -10.68
C ASP A 134 -10.01 -3.84 -10.03
N TYR A 135 -8.93 -4.51 -9.60
CA TYR A 135 -7.81 -3.84 -8.98
C TYR A 135 -7.13 -2.87 -9.95
N SER A 136 -7.04 -1.60 -9.54
CA SER A 136 -6.24 -0.58 -10.20
C SER A 136 -5.06 -0.18 -9.31
N ARG A 137 -3.86 -0.19 -9.90
CA ARG A 137 -2.62 0.14 -9.20
C ARG A 137 -2.62 1.58 -8.67
N PRO A 138 -1.99 1.83 -7.52
CA PRO A 138 -1.65 3.18 -7.08
C PRO A 138 -0.89 3.96 -8.15
N LYS A 139 -1.46 5.08 -8.62
CA LYS A 139 -0.84 5.98 -9.61
C LYS A 139 -1.10 7.44 -9.23
N PRO A 140 -0.62 7.90 -8.06
CA PRO A 140 -0.83 9.28 -7.66
C PRO A 140 -0.20 10.23 -8.70
N PRO A 141 -0.90 11.33 -9.06
CA PRO A 141 -0.37 12.31 -10.01
C PRO A 141 0.98 12.89 -9.57
N ARG A 142 1.76 13.40 -10.53
CA ARG A 142 3.02 14.07 -10.19
C ARG A 142 2.73 15.34 -9.39
N TYR A 143 3.51 15.60 -8.35
CA TYR A 143 3.37 16.77 -7.47
C TYR A 143 2.08 16.81 -6.64
N SER A 144 1.31 15.73 -6.54
CA SER A 144 0.12 15.66 -5.68
C SER A 144 0.41 15.31 -4.22
N GLY A 145 1.67 14.99 -3.90
CA GLY A 145 2.10 14.56 -2.57
C GLY A 145 1.78 13.10 -2.29
N TYR A 146 1.76 12.73 -1.01
CA TYR A 146 1.37 11.38 -0.60
C TYR A 146 -0.15 11.21 -0.64
N HIS A 147 -0.57 10.11 -1.24
CA HIS A 147 -1.94 9.60 -1.22
C HIS A 147 -2.03 8.41 -0.29
N ARG A 148 -3.14 8.32 0.43
CA ARG A 148 -3.52 7.19 1.26
C ARG A 148 -4.22 6.14 0.41
N TYR A 149 -3.80 4.90 0.52
CA TYR A 149 -4.49 3.76 -0.10
C TYR A 149 -5.11 2.94 1.01
N GLN A 150 -6.39 3.21 1.28
CA GLN A 150 -7.12 2.64 2.40
C GLN A 150 -7.75 1.32 2.04
N PHE A 151 -7.41 0.28 2.78
CA PHE A 151 -8.06 -1.04 2.76
C PHE A 151 -9.01 -1.13 3.94
N ARG A 152 -10.28 -1.42 3.64
CA ARG A 152 -11.32 -1.67 4.64
C ARG A 152 -11.88 -3.06 4.39
N LEU A 153 -11.97 -3.85 5.46
CA LEU A 153 -12.52 -5.19 5.43
C LEU A 153 -13.80 -5.21 6.25
N TYR A 154 -14.92 -5.54 5.60
CA TYR A 154 -16.22 -5.67 6.26
C TYR A 154 -16.63 -7.14 6.33
N ARG A 155 -17.39 -7.50 7.36
CA ARG A 155 -18.10 -8.79 7.38
C ARG A 155 -19.33 -8.65 6.49
N GLN A 156 -19.46 -9.50 5.48
CA GLN A 156 -20.64 -9.49 4.62
C GLN A 156 -21.85 -10.05 5.38
N PRO A 157 -23.00 -9.35 5.38
CA PRO A 157 -24.23 -9.90 5.94
C PRO A 157 -24.64 -11.20 5.22
N PRO A 158 -25.19 -12.19 5.94
CA PRO A 158 -25.64 -13.43 5.33
C PRO A 158 -26.80 -13.16 4.36
N HIS A 159 -26.88 -13.93 3.27
CA HIS A 159 -27.96 -13.88 2.29
C HIS A 159 -28.15 -12.55 1.53
N GLN A 160 -27.24 -11.59 1.69
CA GLN A 160 -27.27 -10.33 0.96
C GLN A 160 -26.39 -10.41 -0.29
N SER A 161 -26.97 -10.06 -1.45
CA SER A 161 -26.23 -9.90 -2.69
C SER A 161 -25.68 -8.48 -2.77
N ILE A 162 -24.36 -8.36 -2.71
CA ILE A 162 -23.69 -7.07 -2.84
C ILE A 162 -23.52 -6.74 -4.34
N SER A 163 -23.83 -5.49 -4.69
CA SER A 163 -23.69 -4.96 -6.04
C SER A 163 -23.46 -3.46 -6.01
N LEU A 164 -22.84 -2.92 -7.05
CA LEU A 164 -22.81 -1.48 -7.30
C LEU A 164 -24.14 -1.04 -7.93
N SER A 165 -24.53 0.22 -7.70
CA SER A 165 -25.60 0.89 -8.45
C SER A 165 -25.20 1.08 -9.93
N ALA A 166 -26.09 1.61 -10.77
CA ALA A 166 -25.72 1.96 -12.15
C ALA A 166 -24.69 3.10 -12.17
N GLU A 167 -24.97 4.16 -11.42
CA GLU A 167 -24.10 5.33 -11.24
C GLU A 167 -22.71 4.95 -10.71
N ASP A 168 -22.66 4.08 -9.68
CA ASP A 168 -21.40 3.60 -9.13
C ASP A 168 -20.54 2.86 -10.15
N ARG A 169 -21.14 2.24 -11.17
CA ARG A 169 -20.38 1.56 -12.24
C ARG A 169 -19.82 2.52 -13.27
N GLU A 170 -20.44 3.69 -13.45
CA GLU A 170 -20.02 4.68 -14.45
C GLU A 170 -18.76 5.43 -14.02
N THR A 171 -18.62 5.70 -12.72
CA THR A 171 -17.45 6.40 -12.16
C THR A 171 -16.74 5.61 -11.06
N LEU A 172 -15.42 5.72 -11.03
CA LEU A 172 -14.60 5.25 -9.92
C LEU A 172 -14.39 6.32 -8.85
N GLY A 173 -14.42 7.59 -9.24
CA GLY A 173 -14.21 8.75 -8.37
C GLY A 173 -15.53 9.27 -7.81
N SER A 174 -15.42 10.05 -6.73
CA SER A 174 -16.58 10.61 -6.02
C SER A 174 -17.56 9.54 -5.54
N TRP A 175 -17.04 8.34 -5.28
CA TRP A 175 -17.86 7.23 -4.82
C TRP A 175 -18.32 7.49 -3.39
N ASP A 176 -19.64 7.39 -3.17
CA ASP A 176 -20.21 7.45 -1.84
C ASP A 176 -20.04 6.11 -1.12
N LEU A 177 -18.87 5.96 -0.50
CA LEU A 177 -18.55 4.81 0.33
C LEU A 177 -19.45 4.73 1.57
N HIS A 178 -19.96 5.87 2.06
CA HIS A 178 -20.82 5.88 3.24
C HIS A 178 -22.18 5.28 2.89
N ASP A 179 -22.80 5.76 1.81
CA ASP A 179 -24.07 5.23 1.31
C ASP A 179 -23.96 3.75 0.96
N PHE A 180 -22.85 3.31 0.32
CA PHE A 180 -22.61 1.89 0.09
C PHE A 180 -22.57 1.06 1.39
N VAL A 181 -21.96 1.59 2.45
CA VAL A 181 -21.90 0.91 3.75
C VAL A 181 -23.29 0.82 4.39
N ASP A 182 -24.08 1.88 4.27
CA ASP A 182 -25.42 1.98 4.85
C ASP A 182 -26.44 1.13 4.09
N ASP A 183 -26.49 1.22 2.77
CA ASP A 183 -27.36 0.42 1.90
C ASP A 183 -27.20 -1.09 2.18
N PHE A 184 -25.96 -1.53 2.35
CA PHE A 184 -25.64 -2.92 2.63
C PHE A 184 -25.54 -3.25 4.13
N HIS A 185 -25.83 -2.29 5.03
CA HIS A 185 -25.83 -2.49 6.48
C HIS A 185 -24.52 -3.12 6.99
N LEU A 186 -23.38 -2.68 6.44
CA LEU A 186 -22.08 -3.29 6.72
C LEU A 186 -21.53 -2.93 8.09
N GLY A 187 -22.00 -1.82 8.68
CA GLY A 187 -21.51 -1.28 9.94
C GLY A 187 -20.04 -0.89 9.87
N HIS A 188 -19.29 -1.11 10.94
CA HIS A 188 -17.87 -0.80 10.97
C HIS A 188 -16.99 -1.89 10.34
N PRO A 189 -15.84 -1.54 9.74
CA PRO A 189 -14.86 -2.51 9.29
C PRO A 189 -14.42 -3.42 10.44
N VAL A 190 -14.27 -4.72 10.17
CA VAL A 190 -13.67 -5.66 11.13
C VAL A 190 -12.14 -5.49 11.21
N ALA A 191 -11.54 -4.93 10.16
CA ALA A 191 -10.14 -4.56 10.11
C ALA A 191 -9.94 -3.49 9.03
N SER A 192 -8.92 -2.66 9.21
CA SER A 192 -8.53 -1.62 8.26
C SER A 192 -7.03 -1.41 8.31
N THR A 193 -6.44 -1.06 7.18
CA THR A 193 -5.03 -0.67 7.07
C THR A 193 -4.89 0.29 5.91
N GLN A 194 -3.81 1.05 5.90
CA GLN A 194 -3.47 1.86 4.74
C GLN A 194 -1.96 1.87 4.53
N PHE A 195 -1.55 2.13 3.31
CA PHE A 195 -0.19 2.57 3.03
C PHE A 195 -0.22 3.91 2.31
N LEU A 196 0.86 4.65 2.41
CA LEU A 196 1.02 5.95 1.75
C LEU A 196 2.08 5.85 0.66
N THR A 197 1.75 6.31 -0.54
CA THR A 197 2.74 6.47 -1.62
C THR A 197 2.50 7.77 -2.36
N LYS A 198 3.52 8.21 -3.08
CA LYS A 198 3.47 9.38 -3.97
C LYS A 198 4.02 8.99 -5.33
N ASN A 199 3.97 9.91 -6.29
CA ASN A 199 4.49 9.63 -7.62
C ASN A 199 5.96 9.19 -7.54
N TYR A 200 6.33 8.16 -8.31
CA TYR A 200 7.69 7.61 -8.24
C TYR A 200 8.77 8.57 -8.75
N LYS A 201 8.37 9.63 -9.48
CA LYS A 201 9.26 10.70 -9.96
C LYS A 201 9.42 11.86 -8.97
N ASP A 202 8.73 11.84 -7.83
CA ASP A 202 8.83 12.83 -6.75
C ASP A 202 9.75 12.36 -5.61
#